data_AF-A0A1J6HJ99-F1
#
_entry.id   AF-A0A1J6HJ99-F1
#
_cell.length_a   1.000
_cell.length_b   1.000
_cell.length_c   1.000
_cell.angle_alpha   90.00
_cell.angle_beta   90.00
_cell.angle_gamma   90.00
#
_symmetry.space_group_name_H-M   'P 1'
#
loop_
_entity.id
_entity.type
_entity.pdbx_description
1 polymer ?
#
loop_
_entity_poly.entity_id
_entity_poly.type
_entity_poly.pdbx_seq_one_letter_code
_entity_poly.pdbx_strand_id
1 'polypeptide(L)'
;MDIHELKLLLQQHLTDGLVTVVGSGLSCAEGLPGMGELAAHLDATVTAGLTAAEIDRWNAISPLLAAKGLEAALLEVPPTPGLEVAIVARTAELIAARERKIVAEVFSRTRTLRFTRLVKQLLKPHTGLPIVTTNYDRLIEVAVEESGLGVDTLFVGHFAGELNEQESRLSFCREVTLKAGRAQYRYRPRANIFKPHGSLDWYHRDGKPVRYSGDLDLTRLIITPGLNKFRNGYESPFDRHRERANSAIDRASRFLVIGYGFNDDHLETHLTPRIRSGVPTLLLTYGLSDNAVRLVTECRNVIAIQRAEHGGVSGSSVFVAGVETFFPGLDLWDLGSFVTEVLEP
;
A
#
# COMPACT_ATOMS: atom_id res chain seq x y z
N MET A 1 -12.87 -18.39 21.52
CA MET A 1 -13.64 -17.95 20.34
C MET A 1 -13.54 -19.06 19.32
N ASP A 2 -14.66 -19.57 18.83
CA ASP A 2 -14.66 -20.55 17.74
C ASP A 2 -14.52 -19.87 16.37
N ILE A 3 -14.40 -20.67 15.30
CA ILE A 3 -14.23 -20.14 13.95
C ILE A 3 -15.47 -19.41 13.41
N HIS A 4 -16.68 -19.81 13.82
CA HIS A 4 -17.91 -19.19 13.35
C HIS A 4 -18.07 -17.80 13.96
N GLU A 5 -17.86 -17.68 15.28
CA GLU A 5 -17.82 -16.41 16.01
C GLU A 5 -16.77 -15.46 15.41
N LEU A 6 -15.58 -15.98 15.10
CA LEU A 6 -14.52 -15.20 14.48
C LEU A 6 -14.93 -14.69 13.09
N LYS A 7 -15.46 -15.56 12.22
CA LYS A 7 -15.90 -15.16 10.87
C LYS A 7 -16.97 -14.06 10.95
N LEU A 8 -17.94 -14.18 11.84
CA LEU A 8 -18.97 -13.15 12.04
C LEU A 8 -18.36 -11.82 12.50
N LEU A 9 -17.43 -11.84 13.46
CA LEU A 9 -16.72 -10.65 13.92
C LEU A 9 -15.96 -9.95 12.78
N LEU A 10 -15.26 -10.73 11.95
CA LEU A 10 -14.49 -10.21 10.82
C LEU A 10 -15.40 -9.61 9.73
N GLN A 11 -16.53 -10.25 9.42
CA GLN A 11 -17.54 -9.71 8.50
C GLN A 11 -18.12 -8.39 9.00
N GLN A 12 -18.49 -8.31 10.29
CA GLN A 12 -19.05 -7.10 10.91
C GLN A 12 -18.06 -5.92 10.94
N HIS A 13 -16.75 -6.20 10.85
CA HIS A 13 -15.73 -5.17 10.75
C HIS A 13 -15.75 -4.44 9.40
N LEU A 14 -16.14 -5.12 8.31
CA LEU A 14 -16.09 -4.58 6.95
C LEU A 14 -17.35 -3.77 6.59
N THR A 15 -17.59 -2.68 7.31
CA THR A 15 -18.76 -1.82 7.15
C THR A 15 -18.38 -0.34 6.98
N ASP A 16 -19.35 0.57 7.07
CA ASP A 16 -19.18 2.01 6.80
C ASP A 16 -18.06 2.65 7.63
N GLY A 17 -17.40 3.65 7.03
CA GLY A 17 -16.28 4.38 7.62
C GLY A 17 -14.94 3.65 7.58
N LEU A 18 -14.83 2.57 6.80
CA LEU A 18 -13.60 1.81 6.60
C LEU A 18 -12.58 2.57 5.73
N VAL A 19 -11.34 2.68 6.24
CA VAL A 19 -10.16 3.05 5.46
C VAL A 19 -9.25 1.84 5.33
N THR A 20 -8.84 1.53 4.10
CA THR A 20 -7.90 0.43 3.84
C THR A 20 -6.48 0.96 3.74
N VAL A 21 -5.55 0.42 4.51
CA VAL A 21 -4.12 0.73 4.47
C VAL A 21 -3.39 -0.50 3.93
N VAL A 22 -2.68 -0.34 2.82
CA VAL A 22 -1.98 -1.43 2.13
C VAL A 22 -0.48 -1.17 2.11
N GLY A 23 0.29 -2.12 2.62
CA GLY A 23 1.74 -2.12 2.53
C GLY A 23 2.27 -3.15 1.52
N SER A 24 3.60 -3.25 1.46
CA SER A 24 4.29 -4.07 0.45
C SER A 24 4.02 -5.56 0.61
N GLY A 25 3.59 -6.03 1.78
CA GLY A 25 3.27 -7.44 2.01
C GLY A 25 2.19 -8.00 1.07
N LEU A 26 1.20 -7.17 0.70
CA LEU A 26 0.17 -7.61 -0.25
C LEU A 26 0.74 -7.75 -1.67
N SER A 27 1.55 -6.79 -2.10
CA SER A 27 2.27 -6.83 -3.37
C SER A 27 3.24 -8.02 -3.43
N CYS A 28 3.94 -8.32 -2.33
CA CYS A 28 4.81 -9.48 -2.21
C CYS A 28 4.05 -10.80 -2.35
N ALA A 29 2.85 -10.90 -1.76
CA ALA A 29 1.99 -12.07 -1.94
C ALA A 29 1.57 -12.26 -3.42
N GLU A 30 1.50 -11.18 -4.20
CA GLU A 30 1.32 -11.24 -5.66
C GLU A 30 2.61 -11.52 -6.45
N GLY A 31 3.75 -11.63 -5.78
CA GLY A 31 5.03 -11.99 -6.38
C GLY A 31 5.89 -10.79 -6.78
N LEU A 32 5.58 -9.58 -6.30
CA LEU A 32 6.52 -8.45 -6.31
C LEU A 32 7.66 -8.68 -5.30
N PRO A 33 8.83 -8.05 -5.52
CA PRO A 33 9.97 -8.22 -4.63
C PRO A 33 9.70 -7.64 -3.24
N GLY A 34 10.13 -8.38 -2.22
CA GLY A 34 10.22 -7.86 -0.85
C GLY A 34 11.49 -7.04 -0.62
N MET A 35 11.62 -6.47 0.59
CA MET A 35 12.76 -5.63 0.95
C MET A 35 14.12 -6.34 0.86
N GLY A 36 14.17 -7.63 1.18
CA GLY A 36 15.41 -8.42 1.06
C GLY A 36 15.83 -8.64 -0.39
N GLU A 37 14.89 -8.96 -1.28
CA GLU A 37 15.15 -9.10 -2.71
C GLU A 37 15.56 -7.76 -3.34
N LEU A 38 14.91 -6.66 -2.94
CA LEU A 38 15.31 -5.33 -3.36
C LEU A 38 16.74 -4.98 -2.92
N ALA A 39 17.10 -5.29 -1.67
CA ALA A 39 18.46 -5.07 -1.18
C ALA A 39 19.50 -5.84 -2.01
N ALA A 40 19.23 -7.12 -2.30
CA ALA A 40 20.11 -7.95 -3.12
C ALA A 40 20.23 -7.44 -4.57
N HIS A 41 19.12 -6.96 -5.15
CA HIS A 41 19.14 -6.38 -6.49
C HIS A 41 19.95 -5.08 -6.55
N LEU A 42 19.77 -4.19 -5.56
CA LEU A 42 20.55 -2.96 -5.47
C LEU A 42 22.04 -3.28 -5.32
N ASP A 43 22.40 -4.22 -4.44
CA ASP A 43 23.78 -4.60 -4.23
C ASP A 43 24.46 -5.14 -5.50
N ALA A 44 23.72 -5.86 -6.32
CA ALA A 44 24.22 -6.39 -7.59
C ALA A 44 24.32 -5.36 -8.73
N THR A 45 23.54 -4.28 -8.70
CA THR A 45 23.32 -3.44 -9.91
C THR A 45 23.55 -1.94 -9.74
N VAL A 46 23.52 -1.42 -8.51
CA VAL A 46 23.44 0.04 -8.29
C VAL A 46 24.73 0.76 -8.65
N THR A 47 25.88 0.10 -8.55
CA THR A 47 27.21 0.67 -8.86
C THR A 47 27.49 0.80 -10.35
N ALA A 48 26.66 0.19 -11.21
CA ALA A 48 26.86 0.21 -12.65
C ALA A 48 26.70 1.63 -13.23
N GLY A 49 27.79 2.18 -13.79
CA GLY A 49 27.81 3.52 -14.39
C GLY A 49 28.00 4.68 -13.41
N LEU A 50 28.32 4.38 -12.15
CA LEU A 50 28.56 5.41 -11.11
C LEU A 50 30.03 5.86 -11.05
N THR A 51 30.24 7.02 -10.45
CA THR A 51 31.58 7.58 -10.17
C THR A 51 32.28 6.81 -9.06
N ALA A 52 33.61 6.90 -8.98
CA ALA A 52 34.39 6.24 -7.92
C ALA A 52 33.92 6.64 -6.51
N ALA A 53 33.59 7.91 -6.28
CA ALA A 53 33.09 8.39 -4.99
C ALA A 53 31.74 7.77 -4.59
N GLU A 54 30.85 7.52 -5.55
CA GLU A 54 29.58 6.85 -5.31
C GLU A 54 29.74 5.36 -5.06
N ILE A 55 30.67 4.71 -5.77
CA ILE A 55 31.04 3.31 -5.56
C ILE A 55 31.61 3.12 -4.16
N ASP A 56 32.55 3.98 -3.74
CA ASP A 56 33.12 3.95 -2.40
C ASP A 56 32.04 4.16 -1.33
N ARG A 57 31.06 5.03 -1.61
CA ARG A 57 29.92 5.23 -0.72
C ARG A 57 29.04 3.97 -0.62
N TRP A 58 28.75 3.31 -1.74
CA TRP A 58 27.99 2.06 -1.73
C TRP A 58 28.75 0.93 -1.01
N ASN A 59 30.07 0.85 -1.17
CA ASN A 59 30.90 -0.13 -0.46
C ASN A 59 30.85 0.02 1.06
N ALA A 60 30.54 1.22 1.57
CA ALA A 60 30.28 1.44 3.00
C ALA A 60 28.84 1.03 3.41
N ILE A 61 27.87 1.09 2.50
CA ILE A 61 26.46 0.73 2.74
C ILE A 61 26.24 -0.78 2.64
N SER A 62 26.79 -1.42 1.59
CA SER A 62 26.55 -2.82 1.22
C SER A 62 26.70 -3.82 2.39
N PRO A 63 27.76 -3.76 3.22
CA PRO A 63 27.90 -4.67 4.36
C PRO A 63 26.78 -4.57 5.41
N LEU A 64 26.11 -3.41 5.51
CA LEU A 64 25.03 -3.17 6.46
C LEU A 64 23.69 -3.76 5.99
N LEU A 65 23.52 -4.05 4.70
CA LEU A 65 22.27 -4.56 4.13
C LEU A 65 21.85 -5.89 4.77
N ALA A 66 22.80 -6.83 4.91
CA ALA A 66 22.55 -8.13 5.52
C ALA A 66 22.31 -8.04 7.03
N ALA A 67 22.98 -7.11 7.71
CA ALA A 67 22.93 -6.99 9.17
C ALA A 67 21.72 -6.20 9.68
N LYS A 68 21.29 -5.16 8.94
CA LYS A 68 20.31 -4.17 9.40
C LYS A 68 19.12 -4.01 8.46
N GLY A 69 19.20 -4.56 7.24
CA GLY A 69 18.23 -4.32 6.18
C GLY A 69 18.47 -3.00 5.45
N LEU A 70 17.84 -2.87 4.28
CA LEU A 70 18.05 -1.75 3.35
C LEU A 70 17.79 -0.38 3.99
N GLU A 71 16.66 -0.23 4.68
CA GLU A 71 16.27 1.06 5.24
C GLU A 71 17.23 1.55 6.33
N ALA A 72 17.54 0.70 7.30
CA ALA A 72 18.46 1.04 8.39
C ALA A 72 19.89 1.28 7.88
N ALA A 73 20.34 0.52 6.86
CA ALA A 73 21.63 0.74 6.22
C ALA A 73 21.72 2.13 5.56
N LEU A 74 20.69 2.54 4.81
CA LEU A 74 20.63 3.86 4.16
C LEU A 74 20.44 5.02 5.14
N LEU A 75 19.88 4.76 6.32
CA LEU A 75 19.81 5.73 7.42
C LEU A 75 21.18 5.92 8.09
N GLU A 76 21.90 4.83 8.32
CA GLU A 76 23.20 4.85 8.99
C GLU A 76 24.30 5.44 8.11
N VAL A 77 24.31 5.06 6.84
CA VAL A 77 25.24 5.59 5.85
C VAL A 77 24.43 6.24 4.72
N PRO A 78 24.11 7.54 4.85
CA PRO A 78 23.30 8.24 3.86
C PRO A 78 23.93 8.19 2.46
N PRO A 79 23.20 7.84 1.40
CA PRO A 79 23.73 7.88 0.03
C PRO A 79 24.04 9.33 -0.42
N THR A 80 24.87 9.47 -1.45
CA THR A 80 25.07 10.75 -2.15
C THR A 80 23.89 11.01 -3.09
N PRO A 81 23.65 12.27 -3.55
CA PRO A 81 22.53 12.56 -4.45
C PRO A 81 22.53 11.73 -5.75
N GLY A 82 23.69 11.48 -6.37
CA GLY A 82 23.74 10.65 -7.58
C GLY A 82 23.53 9.16 -7.30
N LEU A 83 24.01 8.65 -6.16
CA LEU A 83 23.71 7.29 -5.72
C LEU A 83 22.22 7.11 -5.40
N GLU A 84 21.55 8.13 -4.87
CA GLU A 84 20.09 8.09 -4.66
C GLU A 84 19.31 7.99 -5.96
N VAL A 85 19.69 8.79 -6.97
CA VAL A 85 19.08 8.70 -8.30
C VAL A 85 19.23 7.28 -8.86
N ALA A 86 20.40 6.66 -8.66
CA ALA A 86 20.64 5.28 -9.06
C ALA A 86 19.79 4.27 -8.27
N ILE A 87 19.67 4.41 -6.95
CA ILE A 87 18.81 3.57 -6.10
C ILE A 87 17.35 3.66 -6.56
N VAL A 88 16.84 4.87 -6.81
CA VAL A 88 15.48 5.10 -7.32
C VAL A 88 15.29 4.41 -8.67
N ALA A 89 16.22 4.59 -9.60
CA ALA A 89 16.15 4.00 -10.93
C ALA A 89 16.13 2.45 -10.88
N ARG A 90 17.05 1.83 -10.12
CA ARG A 90 17.13 0.36 -9.98
C ARG A 90 15.93 -0.22 -9.22
N THR A 91 15.45 0.48 -8.20
CA THR A 91 14.22 0.07 -7.49
C THR A 91 13.02 0.07 -8.44
N ALA A 92 12.85 1.15 -9.21
CA ALA A 92 11.80 1.27 -10.20
C ALA A 92 11.90 0.18 -11.28
N GLU A 93 13.10 -0.09 -11.80
CA GLU A 93 13.36 -1.10 -12.82
C GLU A 93 12.89 -2.49 -12.36
N LEU A 94 13.34 -2.93 -11.17
CA LEU A 94 12.98 -4.24 -10.62
C LEU A 94 11.47 -4.40 -10.45
N ILE A 95 10.83 -3.41 -9.80
CA ILE A 95 9.41 -3.50 -9.48
C ILE A 95 8.57 -3.41 -10.76
N ALA A 96 8.87 -2.48 -11.66
CA ALA A 96 8.16 -2.34 -12.94
C ALA A 96 8.30 -3.59 -13.81
N ALA A 97 9.48 -4.23 -13.83
CA ALA A 97 9.69 -5.48 -14.55
C ALA A 97 8.81 -6.62 -14.02
N ARG A 98 8.66 -6.72 -12.70
CA ARG A 98 7.85 -7.76 -12.07
C ARG A 98 6.35 -7.47 -12.17
N GLU A 99 5.95 -6.23 -11.94
CA GLU A 99 4.58 -5.74 -12.08
C GLU A 99 4.04 -5.96 -13.50
N ARG A 100 4.84 -5.66 -14.54
CA ARG A 100 4.45 -5.86 -15.94
C ARG A 100 4.01 -7.31 -16.22
N LYS A 101 4.70 -8.29 -15.63
CA LYS A 101 4.33 -9.72 -15.77
C LYS A 101 2.98 -10.01 -15.11
N ILE A 102 2.78 -9.53 -13.88
CA ILE A 102 1.53 -9.69 -13.13
C ILE A 102 0.36 -9.04 -13.87
N VAL A 103 0.53 -7.81 -14.36
CA VAL A 103 -0.52 -7.10 -15.11
C VAL A 103 -0.86 -7.83 -16.42
N ALA A 104 0.12 -8.39 -17.12
CA ALA A 104 -0.12 -9.21 -18.31
C ALA A 104 -0.94 -10.48 -17.97
N GLU A 105 -0.67 -11.14 -16.85
CA GLU A 105 -1.44 -12.30 -16.36
C GLU A 105 -2.89 -11.90 -16.03
N VAL A 106 -3.10 -10.74 -15.40
CA VAL A 106 -4.43 -10.21 -15.10
C VAL A 106 -5.22 -9.90 -16.38
N PHE A 107 -4.59 -9.21 -17.34
CA PHE A 107 -5.25 -8.82 -18.59
C PHE A 107 -5.55 -10.03 -19.49
N SER A 108 -4.69 -11.06 -19.45
CA SER A 108 -4.93 -12.35 -20.12
C SER A 108 -5.91 -13.26 -19.37
N ARG A 109 -6.46 -12.81 -18.23
CA ARG A 109 -7.41 -13.58 -17.40
C ARG A 109 -6.84 -14.87 -16.81
N THR A 110 -5.52 -15.00 -16.77
CA THR A 110 -4.83 -16.13 -16.14
C THR A 110 -4.62 -15.92 -14.64
N ARG A 111 -4.81 -14.69 -14.17
CA ARG A 111 -4.72 -14.31 -12.75
C ARG A 111 -5.84 -13.37 -12.34
N THR A 112 -6.34 -13.56 -11.11
CA THR A 112 -7.15 -12.56 -10.40
C THR A 112 -6.40 -12.15 -9.14
N LEU A 113 -6.18 -10.85 -8.95
CA LEU A 113 -5.49 -10.34 -7.76
C LEU A 113 -6.35 -10.55 -6.51
N ARG A 114 -5.71 -10.86 -5.37
CA ARG A 114 -6.42 -11.06 -4.08
C ARG A 114 -7.25 -9.83 -3.72
N PHE A 115 -6.71 -8.64 -3.96
CA PHE A 115 -7.40 -7.38 -3.67
C PHE A 115 -8.64 -7.17 -4.55
N THR A 116 -8.65 -7.64 -5.81
CA THR A 116 -9.84 -7.58 -6.68
C THR A 116 -11.01 -8.33 -6.06
N ARG A 117 -10.75 -9.49 -5.44
CA ARG A 117 -11.78 -10.27 -4.75
C ARG A 117 -12.32 -9.52 -3.53
N LEU A 118 -11.43 -8.94 -2.72
CA LEU A 118 -11.84 -8.13 -1.55
C LEU A 118 -12.72 -6.94 -1.96
N VAL A 119 -12.31 -6.14 -2.95
CA VAL A 119 -13.04 -4.92 -3.37
C VAL A 119 -14.48 -5.24 -3.80
N LYS A 120 -14.72 -6.40 -4.41
CA LYS A 120 -16.07 -6.87 -4.75
C LYS A 120 -16.96 -7.07 -3.52
N GLN A 121 -16.39 -7.36 -2.35
CA GLN A 121 -17.13 -7.60 -1.11
C GLN A 121 -17.29 -6.34 -0.22
N LEU A 122 -16.37 -5.36 -0.29
CA LEU A 122 -16.43 -4.15 0.57
C LEU A 122 -17.65 -3.26 0.29
N LEU A 123 -18.19 -2.53 1.27
CA LEU A 123 -19.23 -1.53 1.00
C LEU A 123 -18.68 -0.39 0.12
N LYS A 124 -19.47 0.11 -0.84
CA LYS A 124 -19.04 1.12 -1.82
C LYS A 124 -19.65 2.48 -1.48
N PRO A 125 -19.00 3.31 -0.64
CA PRO A 125 -19.55 4.60 -0.25
C PRO A 125 -19.64 5.54 -1.47
N HIS A 126 -20.63 6.42 -1.47
CA HIS A 126 -20.81 7.42 -2.54
C HIS A 126 -19.62 8.38 -2.69
N THR A 127 -18.86 8.57 -1.60
CA THR A 127 -17.63 9.39 -1.57
C THR A 127 -16.42 8.68 -2.18
N GLY A 128 -16.53 7.38 -2.51
CA GLY A 128 -15.43 6.53 -2.96
C GLY A 128 -14.72 5.82 -1.81
N LEU A 129 -14.27 4.59 -2.06
CA LEU A 129 -13.51 3.75 -1.14
C LEU A 129 -12.14 4.39 -0.83
N PRO A 130 -11.85 4.82 0.40
CA PRO A 130 -10.54 5.39 0.72
C PRO A 130 -9.50 4.27 0.91
N ILE A 131 -8.47 4.28 0.06
CA ILE A 131 -7.35 3.35 0.12
C ILE A 131 -6.06 4.15 0.21
N VAL A 132 -5.25 3.87 1.22
CA VAL A 132 -3.91 4.44 1.38
C VAL A 132 -2.90 3.34 1.13
N THR A 133 -1.89 3.59 0.31
CA THR A 133 -0.80 2.64 0.11
C THR A 133 0.55 3.32 -0.01
N THR A 134 1.56 2.74 0.63
CA THR A 134 2.95 3.18 0.54
C THR A 134 3.70 2.49 -0.60
N ASN A 135 3.01 1.66 -1.40
CA ASN A 135 3.58 0.90 -2.50
C ASN A 135 3.69 1.75 -3.76
N TYR A 136 4.78 1.56 -4.50
CA TYR A 136 5.00 2.24 -5.79
C TYR A 136 4.23 1.58 -6.94
N ASP A 137 4.07 0.26 -6.87
CA ASP A 137 3.35 -0.51 -7.88
C ASP A 137 1.87 -0.11 -7.96
N ARG A 138 1.24 -0.50 -9.06
CA ARG A 138 -0.11 -0.13 -9.47
C ARG A 138 -1.08 -1.31 -9.33
N LEU A 139 -0.73 -2.35 -8.57
CA LEU A 139 -1.57 -3.53 -8.45
C LEU A 139 -2.89 -3.22 -7.74
N ILE A 140 -2.94 -2.21 -6.87
CA ILE A 140 -4.19 -1.77 -6.23
C ILE A 140 -5.12 -1.09 -7.22
N GLU A 141 -4.60 -0.20 -8.05
CA GLU A 141 -5.32 0.46 -9.13
C GLU A 141 -5.89 -0.58 -10.09
N VAL A 142 -5.04 -1.49 -10.58
CA VAL A 142 -5.46 -2.60 -11.45
C VAL A 142 -6.51 -3.45 -10.77
N ALA A 143 -6.32 -3.80 -9.49
CA ALA A 143 -7.27 -4.64 -8.77
C ALA A 143 -8.65 -4.00 -8.62
N VAL A 144 -8.70 -2.69 -8.36
CA VAL A 144 -9.94 -1.91 -8.25
C VAL A 144 -10.64 -1.81 -9.61
N GLU A 145 -9.92 -1.51 -10.69
CA GLU A 145 -10.53 -1.42 -12.02
C GLU A 145 -11.06 -2.77 -12.50
N GLU A 146 -10.34 -3.86 -12.26
CA GLU A 146 -10.78 -5.24 -12.55
C GLU A 146 -11.98 -5.69 -11.70
N SER A 147 -12.28 -4.99 -10.60
CA SER A 147 -13.51 -5.19 -9.83
C SER A 147 -14.72 -4.42 -10.40
N GLY A 148 -14.51 -3.60 -11.44
CA GLY A 148 -15.54 -2.79 -12.10
C GLY A 148 -15.70 -1.37 -11.53
N LEU A 149 -14.85 -0.97 -10.58
CA LEU A 149 -14.86 0.37 -9.98
C LEU A 149 -13.99 1.35 -10.78
N GLY A 150 -14.24 2.65 -10.59
CA GLY A 150 -13.31 3.69 -11.01
C GLY A 150 -12.13 3.85 -10.04
N VAL A 151 -11.03 4.44 -10.51
CA VAL A 151 -9.86 4.78 -9.69
C VAL A 151 -9.60 6.29 -9.77
N ASP A 152 -9.74 6.97 -8.64
CA ASP A 152 -9.35 8.36 -8.45
C ASP A 152 -7.99 8.41 -7.74
N THR A 153 -7.00 8.96 -8.43
CA THR A 153 -5.62 9.14 -7.94
C THR A 153 -5.24 10.62 -7.89
N LEU A 154 -6.21 11.55 -7.87
CA LEU A 154 -6.00 13.01 -7.95
C LEU A 154 -5.50 13.53 -9.31
N PHE A 155 -5.19 12.65 -10.27
CA PHE A 155 -4.78 13.00 -11.62
C PHE A 155 -5.95 12.95 -12.60
N VAL A 156 -5.99 13.92 -13.52
CA VAL A 156 -7.02 14.05 -14.55
C VAL A 156 -6.41 13.90 -15.93
N GLY A 157 -6.92 12.94 -16.70
CA GLY A 157 -6.50 12.68 -18.09
C GLY A 157 -6.44 11.19 -18.40
N HIS A 158 -6.72 10.83 -19.66
CA HIS A 158 -6.74 9.44 -20.11
C HIS A 158 -5.37 8.95 -20.60
N PHE A 159 -4.65 9.78 -21.36
CA PHE A 159 -3.36 9.41 -21.94
C PHE A 159 -2.21 9.71 -20.96
N ALA A 160 -2.05 10.99 -20.62
CA ALA A 160 -1.18 11.47 -19.56
C ALA A 160 -2.02 12.41 -18.69
N GLY A 161 -2.11 12.13 -17.40
CA GLY A 161 -2.92 12.87 -16.45
C GLY A 161 -2.12 13.97 -15.76
N GLU A 162 -2.72 15.14 -15.58
CA GLU A 162 -2.15 16.22 -14.77
C GLU A 162 -2.68 16.13 -13.34
N LEU A 163 -1.86 16.48 -12.35
CA LEU A 163 -2.33 16.55 -10.97
C LEU A 163 -3.34 17.70 -10.83
N ASN A 164 -4.62 17.36 -10.71
CA ASN A 164 -5.69 18.32 -10.52
C ASN A 164 -6.77 17.69 -9.64
N GLU A 165 -6.56 17.76 -8.33
CA GLU A 165 -7.48 17.16 -7.37
C GLU A 165 -8.92 17.68 -7.52
N GLN A 166 -9.09 18.99 -7.74
CA GLN A 166 -10.43 19.60 -7.77
C GLN A 166 -11.28 18.99 -8.88
N GLU A 167 -10.70 18.83 -10.07
CA GLU A 167 -11.35 18.20 -11.21
C GLU A 167 -11.40 16.67 -11.08
N SER A 168 -10.38 16.03 -10.49
CA SER A 168 -10.34 14.58 -10.29
C SER A 168 -11.56 14.09 -9.51
N ARG A 169 -11.95 14.83 -8.46
CA ARG A 169 -13.15 14.54 -7.65
C ARG A 169 -14.43 14.49 -8.47
N LEU A 170 -14.50 15.20 -9.60
CA LEU A 170 -15.66 15.25 -10.50
C LEU A 170 -15.57 14.24 -11.66
N SER A 171 -14.41 13.59 -11.87
CA SER A 171 -14.15 12.73 -13.04
C SER A 171 -15.06 11.50 -13.13
N PHE A 172 -15.70 11.12 -12.02
CA PHE A 172 -16.65 10.01 -11.96
C PHE A 172 -18.11 10.45 -11.77
N CYS A 173 -18.41 11.74 -11.85
CA CYS A 173 -19.77 12.25 -11.74
C CYS A 173 -20.59 11.80 -12.96
N ARG A 174 -21.72 11.13 -12.71
CA ARG A 174 -22.64 10.64 -13.75
C ARG A 174 -23.88 11.50 -13.90
N GLU A 175 -24.31 12.12 -12.81
CA GLU A 175 -25.57 12.84 -12.75
C GLU A 175 -25.48 13.93 -11.69
N VAL A 176 -26.07 15.09 -11.98
CA VAL A 176 -26.24 16.19 -11.04
C VAL A 176 -27.72 16.47 -10.92
N THR A 177 -28.28 16.33 -9.72
CA THR A 177 -29.68 16.64 -9.45
C THR A 177 -29.80 17.81 -8.48
N LEU A 178 -30.89 18.57 -8.56
CA LEU A 178 -31.19 19.64 -7.61
C LEU A 178 -32.23 19.13 -6.62
N LYS A 179 -31.87 19.08 -5.34
CA LYS A 179 -32.78 18.72 -4.25
C LYS A 179 -32.79 19.84 -3.22
N ALA A 180 -33.97 20.45 -3.01
CA ALA A 180 -34.16 21.58 -2.10
C ALA A 180 -33.13 22.72 -2.32
N GLY A 181 -32.85 23.06 -3.58
CA GLY A 181 -31.91 24.13 -3.95
C GLY A 181 -30.43 23.80 -3.78
N ARG A 182 -30.07 22.54 -3.45
CA ARG A 182 -28.68 22.08 -3.37
C ARG A 182 -28.38 21.08 -4.47
N ALA A 183 -27.22 21.24 -5.13
CA ALA A 183 -26.70 20.26 -6.08
C ALA A 183 -26.31 18.97 -5.36
N GLN A 184 -26.85 17.85 -5.82
CA GLN A 184 -26.49 16.50 -5.40
C GLN A 184 -25.78 15.81 -6.56
N TYR A 185 -24.57 15.34 -6.30
CA TYR A 185 -23.75 14.68 -7.29
C TYR A 185 -23.83 13.17 -7.09
N ARG A 186 -24.18 12.45 -8.16
CA ARG A 186 -24.17 10.99 -8.17
C ARG A 186 -22.97 10.50 -8.96
N TYR A 187 -22.12 9.74 -8.28
CA TYR A 187 -20.88 9.23 -8.85
C TYR A 187 -21.01 7.76 -9.26
N ARG A 188 -20.22 7.36 -10.25
CA ARG A 188 -19.85 5.95 -10.43
C ARG A 188 -19.14 5.45 -9.16
N PRO A 189 -19.39 4.22 -8.69
CA PRO A 189 -18.59 3.60 -7.64
C PRO A 189 -17.10 3.63 -8.00
N ARG A 190 -16.27 4.06 -7.05
CA ARG A 190 -14.84 4.26 -7.26
C ARG A 190 -14.06 4.04 -5.97
N ALA A 191 -12.75 3.88 -6.08
CA ALA A 191 -11.81 4.06 -4.99
C ALA A 191 -11.05 5.36 -5.14
N ASN A 192 -10.74 6.01 -4.02
CA ASN A 192 -9.79 7.11 -3.94
C ASN A 192 -8.48 6.52 -3.38
N ILE A 193 -7.44 6.47 -4.21
CA ILE A 193 -6.16 5.83 -3.89
C ILE A 193 -5.13 6.92 -3.60
N PHE A 194 -4.58 6.89 -2.39
CA PHE A 194 -3.59 7.85 -1.92
C PHE A 194 -2.22 7.18 -1.76
N LYS A 195 -1.23 7.68 -2.49
CA LYS A 195 0.13 7.11 -2.58
C LYS A 195 1.17 8.13 -2.09
N PRO A 196 1.33 8.31 -0.77
CA PRO A 196 2.29 9.28 -0.22
C PRO A 196 3.73 9.06 -0.67
N HIS A 197 4.07 7.84 -1.13
CA HIS A 197 5.42 7.46 -1.55
C HIS A 197 5.63 7.40 -3.06
N GLY A 198 4.66 7.88 -3.83
CA GLY A 198 4.79 7.89 -5.28
C GLY A 198 4.16 6.70 -5.96
N SER A 199 4.34 6.66 -7.27
CA SER A 199 3.85 5.58 -8.12
C SER A 199 4.79 5.40 -9.30
N LEU A 200 4.87 4.18 -9.82
CA LEU A 200 5.67 3.90 -11.01
C LEU A 200 5.22 4.73 -12.21
N ASP A 201 3.93 5.06 -12.35
CA ASP A 201 3.44 5.86 -13.47
C ASP A 201 3.56 7.38 -13.29
N TRP A 202 4.28 7.87 -12.28
CA TRP A 202 4.44 9.32 -12.08
C TRP A 202 5.77 9.83 -12.62
N TYR A 203 5.74 10.94 -13.34
CA TYR A 203 6.91 11.58 -13.95
C TYR A 203 6.82 13.11 -13.82
N HIS A 204 7.94 13.79 -14.06
CA HIS A 204 7.92 15.24 -14.32
C HIS A 204 7.79 15.53 -15.81
N ARG A 205 6.93 16.50 -16.14
CA ARG A 205 6.86 17.15 -17.44
C ARG A 205 6.83 18.66 -17.21
N ASP A 206 7.81 19.37 -17.75
CA ASP A 206 7.95 20.83 -17.58
C ASP A 206 7.88 21.27 -16.11
N GLY A 207 8.55 20.51 -15.22
CA GLY A 207 8.58 20.75 -13.77
C GLY A 207 7.29 20.42 -13.03
N LYS A 208 6.26 19.88 -13.69
CA LYS A 208 4.98 19.50 -13.08
C LYS A 208 4.83 17.98 -13.00
N PRO A 209 4.20 17.44 -11.95
CA PRO A 209 3.91 16.02 -11.88
C PRO A 209 2.81 15.63 -12.87
N VAL A 210 3.05 14.54 -13.59
CA VAL A 210 2.09 13.92 -14.51
C VAL A 210 2.04 12.41 -14.28
N ARG A 211 0.86 11.82 -14.50
CA ARG A 211 0.66 10.37 -14.48
C ARG A 211 0.62 9.82 -15.90
N TYR A 212 1.55 8.95 -16.27
CA TYR A 212 1.59 8.25 -17.56
C TYR A 212 1.86 6.76 -17.35
N SER A 213 0.93 5.89 -17.76
CA SER A 213 1.05 4.45 -17.46
C SER A 213 2.14 3.73 -18.26
N GLY A 214 2.64 4.34 -19.33
CA GLY A 214 3.69 3.77 -20.16
C GLY A 214 5.08 3.82 -19.52
N ASP A 215 6.04 3.30 -20.27
CA ASP A 215 7.44 3.24 -19.88
C ASP A 215 8.21 4.36 -20.58
N LEU A 216 8.86 5.22 -19.80
CA LEU A 216 9.69 6.31 -20.29
C LEU A 216 11.08 6.16 -19.68
N ASP A 217 12.10 6.50 -20.45
CA ASP A 217 13.47 6.65 -19.96
C ASP A 217 13.64 7.97 -19.20
N LEU A 218 12.79 8.16 -18.19
CA LEU A 218 12.73 9.33 -17.31
C LEU A 218 12.63 8.85 -15.86
N THR A 219 13.13 9.66 -14.94
CA THR A 219 13.03 9.37 -13.51
C THR A 219 11.57 9.32 -13.07
N ARG A 220 11.19 8.19 -12.47
CA ARG A 220 9.87 8.00 -11.85
C ARG A 220 9.81 8.71 -10.50
N LEU A 221 8.66 9.28 -10.16
CA LEU A 221 8.45 9.98 -8.90
C LEU A 221 8.05 8.98 -7.80
N ILE A 222 9.06 8.37 -7.18
CA ILE A 222 8.92 7.47 -6.04
C ILE A 222 9.86 7.86 -4.91
N ILE A 223 9.44 7.58 -3.66
CA ILE A 223 10.23 7.83 -2.45
C ILE A 223 10.77 6.50 -1.93
N THR A 224 12.05 6.21 -2.17
CA THR A 224 12.71 4.98 -1.70
C THR A 224 12.99 5.00 -0.19
N PRO A 225 13.25 3.83 0.42
CA PRO A 225 13.73 3.72 1.81
C PRO A 225 14.97 4.62 2.09
N GLY A 226 15.13 5.15 3.31
CA GLY A 226 16.28 5.99 3.72
C GLY A 226 15.98 7.47 4.05
N LEU A 227 17.01 8.29 4.24
CA LEU A 227 16.91 9.65 4.80
C LEU A 227 16.24 10.69 3.89
N ASN A 228 16.38 10.58 2.57
CA ASN A 228 15.81 11.58 1.67
C ASN A 228 14.30 11.46 1.44
N LYS A 229 13.64 10.51 2.13
CA LYS A 229 12.18 10.51 2.36
C LYS A 229 11.67 11.87 2.83
N PHE A 230 12.40 12.51 3.74
CA PHE A 230 11.96 13.76 4.34
C PHE A 230 12.06 14.95 3.38
N ARG A 231 13.01 14.98 2.44
CA ARG A 231 13.16 16.11 1.50
C ARG A 231 12.15 16.02 0.36
N ASN A 232 12.01 14.83 -0.24
CA ASN A 232 11.14 14.62 -1.40
C ASN A 232 9.65 14.59 -1.03
N GLY A 233 9.30 14.22 0.20
CA GLY A 233 7.90 14.12 0.64
C GLY A 233 7.16 15.46 0.77
N TYR A 234 7.85 16.61 0.69
CA TYR A 234 7.21 17.94 0.72
C TYR A 234 6.93 18.52 -0.67
N GLU A 235 7.36 17.83 -1.72
CA GLU A 235 7.13 18.26 -3.10
C GLU A 235 5.86 17.61 -3.66
N SER A 236 5.23 18.32 -4.61
CA SER A 236 4.10 17.79 -5.36
C SER A 236 4.60 16.70 -6.32
N PRO A 237 3.97 15.50 -6.33
CA PRO A 237 2.60 15.21 -5.89
C PRO A 237 2.49 14.57 -4.48
N PHE A 238 3.62 14.28 -3.82
CA PHE A 238 3.67 13.51 -2.58
C PHE A 238 2.93 14.20 -1.43
N ASP A 239 3.10 15.52 -1.29
CA ASP A 239 2.44 16.34 -0.27
C ASP A 239 0.91 16.21 -0.31
N ARG A 240 0.31 16.26 -1.51
CA ARG A 240 -1.14 16.16 -1.71
C ARG A 240 -1.66 14.78 -1.42
N HIS A 241 -0.98 13.74 -1.89
CA HIS A 241 -1.37 12.38 -1.56
C HIS A 241 -1.26 12.10 -0.06
N ARG A 242 -0.23 12.61 0.61
CA ARG A 242 -0.09 12.50 2.06
C ARG A 242 -1.17 13.26 2.82
N GLU A 243 -1.47 14.50 2.44
CA GLU A 243 -2.56 15.29 3.05
C GLU A 243 -3.90 14.55 2.96
N ARG A 244 -4.19 13.93 1.81
CA ARG A 244 -5.42 13.16 1.61
C ARG A 244 -5.45 11.84 2.33
N ALA A 245 -4.32 11.13 2.37
CA ALA A 245 -4.17 9.93 3.18
C ALA A 245 -4.43 10.23 4.66
N ASN A 246 -3.77 11.25 5.21
CA ASN A 246 -3.92 11.67 6.60
C ASN A 246 -5.36 12.09 6.90
N SER A 247 -5.97 12.91 6.04
CA SER A 247 -7.37 13.32 6.20
C SER A 247 -8.34 12.13 6.14
N ALA A 248 -8.06 11.09 5.36
CA ALA A 248 -8.87 9.89 5.34
C ALA A 248 -8.72 9.11 6.65
N ILE A 249 -7.49 8.94 7.12
CA ILE A 249 -7.17 8.26 8.39
C ILE A 249 -7.82 8.96 9.58
N ASP A 250 -7.72 10.29 9.66
CA ASP A 250 -8.30 11.07 10.76
C ASP A 250 -9.83 10.91 10.85
N ARG A 251 -10.50 10.77 9.69
CA ARG A 251 -11.95 10.60 9.58
C ARG A 251 -12.41 9.15 9.65
N ALA A 252 -11.48 8.20 9.63
CA ALA A 252 -11.80 6.78 9.64
C ALA A 252 -12.55 6.41 10.93
N SER A 253 -13.57 5.57 10.76
CA SER A 253 -14.25 4.91 11.88
C SER A 253 -13.75 3.48 12.07
N ARG A 254 -13.09 2.91 11.06
CA ARG A 254 -12.48 1.58 11.08
C ARG A 254 -11.26 1.52 10.16
N PHE A 255 -10.30 0.67 10.47
CA PHE A 255 -9.17 0.37 9.60
C PHE A 255 -9.14 -1.09 9.16
N LEU A 256 -8.83 -1.31 7.89
CA LEU A 256 -8.35 -2.60 7.37
C LEU A 256 -6.90 -2.42 6.93
N VAL A 257 -5.96 -3.07 7.61
CA VAL A 257 -4.53 -2.97 7.35
C VAL A 257 -4.07 -4.28 6.74
N ILE A 258 -3.44 -4.23 5.56
CA ILE A 258 -3.04 -5.42 4.81
C ILE A 258 -1.56 -5.33 4.43
N GLY A 259 -0.76 -6.25 4.98
CA GLY A 259 0.67 -6.37 4.66
C GLY A 259 1.49 -5.11 4.95
N TYR A 260 1.05 -4.29 5.89
CA TYR A 260 1.70 -3.03 6.28
C TYR A 260 2.40 -3.18 7.64
N GLY A 261 3.66 -2.77 7.70
CA GLY A 261 4.55 -3.01 8.83
C GLY A 261 4.64 -1.90 9.87
N PHE A 262 3.88 -0.80 9.74
CA PHE A 262 3.94 0.36 10.66
C PHE A 262 5.33 0.98 10.80
N ASN A 263 6.06 1.11 9.68
CA ASN A 263 7.42 1.66 9.63
C ASN A 263 7.48 3.02 8.90
N ASP A 264 6.34 3.60 8.54
CA ASP A 264 6.27 4.89 7.86
C ASP A 264 5.99 6.00 8.86
N ASP A 265 7.03 6.72 9.28
CA ASP A 265 6.92 7.78 10.29
C ASP A 265 5.83 8.81 9.95
N HIS A 266 5.67 9.16 8.67
CA HIS A 266 4.67 10.15 8.25
C HIS A 266 3.25 9.63 8.41
N LEU A 267 2.99 8.40 7.97
CA LEU A 267 1.68 7.78 8.11
C LEU A 267 1.36 7.48 9.57
N GLU A 268 2.37 7.03 10.33
CA GLU A 268 2.24 6.69 11.75
C GLU A 268 1.90 7.90 12.63
N THR A 269 2.25 9.13 12.23
CA THR A 269 1.81 10.34 12.95
C THR A 269 0.28 10.49 13.03
N HIS A 270 -0.47 9.87 12.12
CA HIS A 270 -1.93 9.88 12.12
C HIS A 270 -2.52 8.51 12.43
N LEU A 271 -2.00 7.44 11.83
CA LEU A 271 -2.58 6.10 11.93
C LEU A 271 -2.49 5.54 13.35
N THR A 272 -1.29 5.49 13.94
CA THR A 272 -1.09 4.91 15.28
C THR A 272 -1.89 5.64 16.37
N PRO A 273 -1.93 6.99 16.42
CA PRO A 273 -2.78 7.71 17.38
C PRO A 273 -4.27 7.37 17.25
N ARG A 274 -4.78 7.24 16.02
CA ARG A 274 -6.19 6.84 15.79
C ARG A 274 -6.45 5.42 16.30
N ILE A 275 -5.56 4.47 16.02
CA ILE A 275 -5.65 3.10 16.53
C ILE A 275 -5.63 3.09 18.07
N ARG A 276 -4.67 3.80 18.68
CA ARG A 276 -4.55 3.92 20.15
C ARG A 276 -5.74 4.63 20.80
N SER A 277 -6.43 5.52 20.08
CA SER A 277 -7.67 6.16 20.53
C SER A 277 -8.90 5.24 20.51
N GLY A 278 -8.75 3.99 20.06
CA GLY A 278 -9.80 2.98 20.12
C GLY A 278 -10.53 2.71 18.80
N VAL A 279 -10.10 3.28 17.67
CA VAL A 279 -10.70 2.99 16.36
C VAL A 279 -10.50 1.50 16.04
N PRO A 280 -11.56 0.71 15.79
CA PRO A 280 -11.44 -0.71 15.45
C PRO A 280 -10.51 -0.94 14.25
N THR A 281 -9.60 -1.89 14.37
CA THR A 281 -8.60 -2.19 13.35
C THR A 281 -8.50 -3.68 13.12
N LEU A 282 -8.56 -4.10 11.85
CA LEU A 282 -8.26 -5.45 11.41
C LEU A 282 -6.95 -5.45 10.64
N LEU A 283 -5.97 -6.23 11.09
CA LEU A 283 -4.66 -6.37 10.47
C LEU A 283 -4.48 -7.79 9.91
N LEU A 284 -4.21 -7.89 8.61
CA LEU A 284 -3.84 -9.13 7.92
C LEU A 284 -2.40 -9.03 7.43
N THR A 285 -1.52 -9.94 7.83
CA THR A 285 -0.11 -9.92 7.41
C THR A 285 0.50 -11.31 7.43
N TYR A 286 1.55 -11.57 6.65
CA TYR A 286 2.30 -12.82 6.75
C TYR A 286 2.92 -13.00 8.13
N GLY A 287 3.53 -11.94 8.67
CA GLY A 287 4.06 -11.89 10.03
C GLY A 287 3.93 -10.48 10.58
N LEU A 288 3.68 -10.37 11.90
CA LEU A 288 3.66 -9.08 12.58
C LEU A 288 5.08 -8.50 12.67
N SER A 289 5.23 -7.22 12.32
CA SER A 289 6.44 -6.46 12.67
C SER A 289 6.47 -6.15 14.16
N ASP A 290 7.63 -5.78 14.71
CA ASP A 290 7.74 -5.36 16.11
C ASP A 290 6.79 -4.20 16.46
N ASN A 291 6.61 -3.26 15.54
CA ASN A 291 5.62 -2.18 15.67
C ASN A 291 4.18 -2.72 15.74
N ALA A 292 3.83 -3.67 14.87
CA ALA A 292 2.51 -4.29 14.87
C ALA A 292 2.25 -5.12 16.14
N VAL A 293 3.25 -5.88 16.62
CA VAL A 293 3.16 -6.64 17.88
C VAL A 293 2.86 -5.71 19.06
N ARG A 294 3.52 -4.56 19.14
CA ARG A 294 3.22 -3.54 20.15
C ARG A 294 1.77 -3.08 20.09
N LEU A 295 1.26 -2.72 18.91
CA LEU A 295 -0.13 -2.29 18.75
C LEU A 295 -1.13 -3.39 19.15
N VAL A 296 -0.91 -4.63 18.72
CA VAL A 296 -1.77 -5.77 19.06
C VAL A 296 -1.80 -6.03 20.58
N THR A 297 -0.66 -5.85 21.25
CA THR A 297 -0.54 -6.06 22.70
C THR A 297 -1.15 -4.91 23.50
N GLU A 298 -0.96 -3.67 23.06
CA GLU A 298 -1.40 -2.45 23.76
C GLU A 298 -2.88 -2.12 23.52
N CYS A 299 -3.45 -2.48 22.37
CA CYS A 299 -4.75 -1.99 21.91
C CYS A 299 -5.76 -3.13 21.73
N ARG A 300 -6.76 -3.23 22.63
CA ARG A 300 -7.81 -4.26 22.58
C ARG A 300 -8.76 -4.17 21.38
N ASN A 301 -8.81 -3.01 20.73
CA ASN A 301 -9.58 -2.75 19.50
C ASN A 301 -8.87 -3.23 18.23
N VAL A 302 -7.69 -3.84 18.34
CA VAL A 302 -6.96 -4.42 17.22
C VAL A 302 -7.23 -5.92 17.16
N ILE A 303 -7.70 -6.37 16.00
CA ILE A 303 -7.72 -7.78 15.60
C ILE A 303 -6.54 -7.96 14.64
N ALA A 304 -5.68 -8.93 14.89
CA ALA A 304 -4.58 -9.25 14.00
C ALA A 304 -4.57 -10.71 13.62
N ILE A 305 -4.21 -10.99 12.37
CA ILE A 305 -4.10 -12.34 11.82
C ILE A 305 -2.75 -12.46 11.14
N GLN A 306 -1.95 -13.44 11.58
CA GLN A 306 -0.66 -13.75 10.99
C GLN A 306 -0.50 -15.23 10.69
N ARG A 307 0.44 -15.57 9.80
CA ARG A 307 0.83 -16.96 9.58
C ARG A 307 1.46 -17.51 10.86
N ALA A 308 1.07 -18.73 11.23
CA ALA A 308 1.71 -19.48 12.30
C ALA A 308 1.83 -20.96 11.92
N GLU A 309 2.75 -21.64 12.59
CA GLU A 309 2.98 -23.08 12.42
C GLU A 309 3.21 -23.72 13.78
N HIS A 310 2.34 -24.63 14.19
CA HIS A 310 2.44 -25.35 15.47
C HIS A 310 2.44 -26.85 15.21
N GLY A 311 3.46 -27.56 15.73
CA GLY A 311 3.57 -29.01 15.57
C GLY A 311 3.63 -29.48 14.11
N GLY A 312 4.18 -28.66 13.21
CA GLY A 312 4.28 -28.96 11.77
C GLY A 312 3.00 -28.70 10.96
N VAL A 313 1.96 -28.14 11.58
CA VAL A 313 0.72 -27.74 10.89
C VAL A 313 0.71 -26.23 10.70
N SER A 314 0.65 -25.79 9.44
CA SER A 314 0.49 -24.37 9.08
C SER A 314 -0.96 -23.92 9.33
N GLY A 315 -1.14 -22.64 9.65
CA GLY A 315 -2.43 -22.00 9.81
C GLY A 315 -2.29 -20.54 10.18
N SER A 316 -3.26 -20.03 10.93
CA SER A 316 -3.28 -18.64 11.37
C SER A 316 -3.27 -18.50 12.88
N SER A 317 -2.38 -17.66 13.40
CA SER A 317 -2.54 -17.09 14.74
C SER A 317 -3.43 -15.85 14.64
N VAL A 318 -4.52 -15.85 15.38
CA VAL A 318 -5.50 -14.77 15.43
C VAL A 318 -5.49 -14.16 16.83
N PHE A 319 -5.24 -12.86 16.91
CA PHE A 319 -5.24 -12.08 18.13
C PHE A 319 -6.54 -11.28 18.21
N VAL A 320 -7.35 -11.52 19.24
CA VAL A 320 -8.58 -10.76 19.51
C VAL A 320 -8.59 -10.33 20.97
N ALA A 321 -8.70 -9.02 21.22
CA ALA A 321 -8.76 -8.45 22.57
C ALA A 321 -7.61 -8.92 23.51
N GLY A 322 -6.42 -9.15 22.94
CA GLY A 322 -5.23 -9.61 23.66
C GLY A 322 -5.13 -11.13 23.86
N VAL A 323 -6.07 -11.91 23.32
CA VAL A 323 -6.03 -13.38 23.37
C VAL A 323 -5.62 -13.91 22.00
N GLU A 324 -4.57 -14.73 21.96
CA GLU A 324 -4.15 -15.47 20.77
C GLU A 324 -4.89 -16.80 20.67
N THR A 325 -5.42 -17.11 19.48
CA THR A 325 -6.00 -18.41 19.15
C THR A 325 -5.40 -18.89 17.82
N PHE A 326 -4.88 -20.12 17.82
CA PHE A 326 -4.34 -20.74 16.61
C PHE A 326 -5.42 -21.55 15.88
N PHE A 327 -5.57 -21.31 14.58
CA PHE A 327 -6.49 -22.00 13.69
C PHE A 327 -5.70 -22.87 12.68
N PRO A 328 -5.53 -24.18 12.94
CA PRO A 328 -4.76 -25.06 12.06
C PRO A 328 -5.44 -25.25 10.71
N GLY A 329 -4.66 -25.26 9.63
CA GLY A 329 -5.12 -25.51 8.26
C GLY A 329 -5.92 -24.36 7.63
N LEU A 330 -6.07 -23.23 8.32
CA LEU A 330 -6.75 -22.05 7.81
C LEU A 330 -5.76 -20.89 7.65
N ASP A 331 -5.49 -20.49 6.40
CA ASP A 331 -4.62 -19.36 6.06
C ASP A 331 -5.38 -18.03 6.02
N LEU A 332 -6.14 -17.73 7.08
CA LEU A 332 -6.88 -16.46 7.24
C LEU A 332 -6.00 -15.20 7.16
N TRP A 333 -4.67 -15.33 7.32
CA TRP A 333 -3.71 -14.25 7.14
C TRP A 333 -3.51 -13.88 5.66
N ASP A 334 -3.72 -14.81 4.72
CA ASP A 334 -3.67 -14.56 3.28
C ASP A 334 -4.99 -13.95 2.82
N LEU A 335 -4.93 -12.82 2.12
CA LEU A 335 -6.15 -12.10 1.72
C LEU A 335 -7.06 -12.92 0.79
N GLY A 336 -6.50 -13.78 -0.07
CA GLY A 336 -7.30 -14.62 -0.95
C GLY A 336 -8.06 -15.69 -0.19
N SER A 337 -7.39 -16.36 0.75
CA SER A 337 -7.99 -17.33 1.66
C SER A 337 -8.98 -16.67 2.61
N PHE A 338 -8.66 -15.50 3.18
CA PHE A 338 -9.56 -14.69 3.99
C PHE A 338 -10.88 -14.39 3.26
N VAL A 339 -10.81 -13.91 2.01
CA VAL A 339 -12.04 -13.63 1.25
C VAL A 339 -12.86 -14.90 1.04
N THR A 340 -12.22 -16.01 0.68
CA THR A 340 -12.90 -17.31 0.46
C THR A 340 -13.57 -17.80 1.74
N GLU A 341 -12.83 -17.82 2.85
CA GLU A 341 -13.28 -18.41 4.11
C GLU A 341 -14.27 -17.52 4.86
N VAL A 342 -14.09 -16.20 4.80
CA VAL A 342 -14.81 -15.25 5.65
C VAL A 342 -15.93 -14.53 4.88
N LEU A 343 -15.74 -14.21 3.60
CA LEU A 343 -16.67 -13.34 2.85
C LEU A 343 -17.46 -14.07 1.78
N GLU A 344 -16.99 -15.25 1.35
CA GLU A 344 -17.65 -16.14 0.39
C GLU A 344 -17.95 -17.54 1.00
N PRO A 345 -18.44 -17.63 2.26
CA PRO A 345 -18.59 -18.91 2.96
C PRO A 345 -19.71 -19.80 2.42
#